data_AF-A0A1B6NXE7-F1
#
_entry.id   AF-A0A1B6NXE7-F1
#
_cell.length_a   1.000
_cell.length_b   1.000
_cell.length_c   1.000
_cell.angle_alpha   90.00
_cell.angle_beta   90.00
_cell.angle_gamma   90.00
#
_symmetry.space_group_name_H-M   'P 1'
#
loop_
_entity.id
_entity.type
_entity.pdbx_description
1 polymer ?
#
loop_
_entity_poly.entity_id
_entity_poly.type
_entity_poly.pdbx_seq_one_letter_code
_entity_poly.pdbx_strand_id
1 'polypeptide(L)'
;MNLSEDDELGTFVFRTTGFNSIRTLAARLRYFAAVSGDKLSCLPLQLTLRGKSTTQSYRTPIYFVDLTLRDGVTLKEAVSDAQAIDNELIEHGFNQAALEEAAKQGYVDSCFEIDSDGLLDVAEEFYPMNTDQSDSQIQSTNDHLSTHDVTSIERGLRQSVTVVS
;
A
#
# COMPACT_ATOMS: atom_id res chain seq x y z
N MET A 1 7.95 -6.71 -25.20
CA MET A 1 8.10 -6.83 -23.73
C MET A 1 7.12 -7.92 -23.35
N ASN A 2 7.59 -9.17 -23.27
CA ASN A 2 6.71 -10.29 -22.92
C ASN A 2 6.33 -10.10 -21.45
N LEU A 3 5.06 -9.78 -21.23
CA LEU A 3 4.43 -9.90 -19.93
C LEU A 3 4.39 -11.40 -19.70
N SER A 4 5.31 -11.89 -18.87
CA SER A 4 5.55 -13.30 -18.60
C SER A 4 4.23 -14.03 -18.34
N GLU A 5 3.82 -14.84 -19.32
CA GLU A 5 2.69 -15.77 -19.26
C GLU A 5 2.90 -16.87 -18.21
N ASP A 6 4.05 -16.88 -17.51
CA ASP A 6 4.44 -17.88 -16.51
C ASP A 6 3.91 -17.60 -15.10
N ASP A 7 3.42 -16.39 -14.81
CA ASP A 7 2.93 -16.08 -13.47
C ASP A 7 1.41 -16.29 -13.38
N GLU A 8 1.01 -17.47 -12.90
CA GLU A 8 -0.40 -17.88 -12.77
C GLU A 8 -1.23 -16.92 -11.89
N LEU A 9 -0.59 -16.14 -11.01
CA LEU A 9 -1.27 -15.10 -10.20
C LEU A 9 -1.08 -13.69 -10.77
N GLY A 10 -0.46 -13.53 -11.94
CA GLY A 10 -0.21 -12.29 -12.68
C GLY A 10 0.91 -11.42 -12.13
N THR A 11 1.67 -10.70 -12.95
CA THR A 11 2.81 -9.85 -12.52
C THR A 11 2.36 -8.54 -11.84
N PHE A 12 2.92 -8.20 -10.65
CA PHE A 12 2.58 -6.97 -9.91
C PHE A 12 3.76 -6.03 -9.73
N VAL A 13 3.49 -4.74 -9.85
CA VAL A 13 4.49 -3.70 -10.09
C VAL A 13 4.53 -2.73 -8.92
N PHE A 14 5.60 -2.72 -8.11
CA PHE A 14 5.75 -1.79 -6.98
C PHE A 14 6.31 -0.44 -7.40
N ARG A 15 5.70 0.70 -7.04
CA ARG A 15 6.46 1.96 -7.00
C ARG A 15 7.01 2.11 -5.59
N THR A 16 8.33 2.06 -5.43
CA THR A 16 8.95 2.31 -4.12
C THR A 16 8.54 3.71 -3.64
N THR A 17 8.12 3.82 -2.37
CA THR A 17 7.53 4.98 -1.67
C THR A 17 6.01 5.19 -1.87
N GLY A 18 5.18 4.48 -1.09
CA GLY A 18 3.74 4.79 -0.95
C GLY A 18 2.89 3.64 -0.36
N PHE A 19 1.83 3.97 0.39
CA PHE A 19 0.90 3.00 1.01
C PHE A 19 0.21 2.07 -0.01
N ASN A 20 0.02 2.53 -1.24
CA ASN A 20 -0.54 1.70 -2.34
C ASN A 20 0.35 0.47 -2.63
N SER A 21 1.67 0.61 -2.52
CA SER A 21 2.62 -0.48 -2.76
C SER A 21 2.56 -1.54 -1.64
N ILE A 22 2.40 -1.11 -0.38
CA ILE A 22 2.24 -2.01 0.77
C ILE A 22 0.94 -2.81 0.66
N ARG A 23 -0.17 -2.14 0.35
CA ARG A 23 -1.49 -2.80 0.22
C ARG A 23 -1.48 -3.85 -0.88
N THR A 24 -0.86 -3.52 -2.01
CA THR A 24 -0.75 -4.43 -3.16
C THR A 24 0.15 -5.63 -2.84
N LEU A 25 1.28 -5.42 -2.16
CA LEU A 25 2.15 -6.51 -1.70
C LEU A 25 1.42 -7.45 -0.75
N ALA A 26 0.73 -6.88 0.25
CA ALA A 26 0.00 -7.63 1.25
C ALA A 26 -1.12 -8.48 0.61
N ALA A 27 -1.86 -7.92 -0.35
CA ALA A 27 -2.89 -8.67 -1.08
C ALA A 27 -2.28 -9.87 -1.81
N ARG A 28 -1.13 -9.68 -2.46
CA ARG A 28 -0.47 -10.76 -3.21
C ARG A 28 0.09 -11.86 -2.31
N LEU A 29 0.71 -11.50 -1.19
CA LEU A 29 1.14 -12.47 -0.18
C LEU A 29 -0.05 -13.28 0.37
N ARG A 30 -1.21 -12.63 0.56
CA ARG A 30 -2.44 -13.32 0.99
C ARG A 30 -2.95 -14.30 -0.07
N TYR A 31 -2.81 -14.00 -1.36
CA TYR A 31 -3.18 -14.96 -2.42
C TYR A 31 -2.29 -16.20 -2.39
N PHE A 32 -0.97 -16.01 -2.28
CA PHE A 32 -0.04 -17.12 -2.14
C PHE A 32 -0.28 -17.93 -0.85
N ALA A 33 -0.59 -17.26 0.27
CA ALA A 33 -0.97 -17.94 1.51
C ALA A 33 -2.23 -18.79 1.34
N ALA A 34 -3.29 -18.22 0.75
CA ALA A 34 -4.55 -18.93 0.52
C ALA A 34 -4.39 -20.15 -0.40
N VAL A 35 -3.59 -20.02 -1.47
CA VAL A 35 -3.35 -21.12 -2.42
C VAL A 35 -2.48 -22.22 -1.81
N SER A 36 -1.53 -21.88 -0.93
CA SER A 36 -0.66 -22.85 -0.26
C SER A 36 -1.23 -23.45 1.03
N GLY A 37 -2.42 -23.01 1.45
CA GLY A 37 -3.01 -23.44 2.73
C GLY A 37 -2.20 -22.95 3.93
N ASP A 38 -1.92 -21.64 3.96
CA ASP A 38 -1.16 -20.90 4.98
C ASP A 38 0.33 -21.30 5.10
N LYS A 39 0.90 -21.88 4.03
CA LYS A 39 2.33 -22.28 3.96
C LYS A 39 3.18 -21.29 3.19
N LEU A 40 2.85 -20.01 3.31
CA LEU A 40 3.52 -18.93 2.58
C LEU A 40 5.05 -18.92 2.82
N SER A 41 5.49 -19.24 4.03
CA SER A 41 6.91 -19.30 4.42
C SER A 41 7.69 -20.40 3.68
N CYS A 42 7.00 -21.42 3.17
CA CYS A 42 7.60 -22.56 2.48
C CYS A 42 7.55 -22.41 0.96
N LEU A 43 6.92 -21.36 0.42
CA LEU A 43 6.86 -21.12 -1.01
C LEU A 43 8.18 -20.53 -1.54
N PRO A 44 8.65 -20.99 -2.73
CA PRO A 44 9.86 -20.46 -3.36
C PRO A 44 9.56 -19.13 -4.06
N LEU A 45 9.29 -18.07 -3.30
CA LEU A 45 9.02 -16.73 -3.82
C LEU A 45 10.32 -15.98 -4.15
N GLN A 46 10.27 -15.12 -5.16
CA GLN A 46 11.35 -14.22 -5.54
C GLN A 46 10.84 -12.79 -5.78
N LEU A 47 11.73 -11.83 -5.54
CA LEU A 47 11.50 -10.41 -5.82
C LEU A 47 12.38 -9.96 -6.99
N THR A 48 11.77 -9.54 -8.09
CA THR A 48 12.48 -9.12 -9.30
C THR A 48 12.42 -7.61 -9.47
N LEU A 49 13.57 -6.94 -9.44
CA LEU A 49 13.67 -5.49 -9.64
C LEU A 49 13.76 -5.16 -11.14
N ARG A 50 12.80 -4.38 -11.64
CA ARG A 50 12.76 -3.81 -12.99
C ARG A 50 12.83 -2.30 -12.95
N GLY A 51 13.91 -1.72 -13.47
CA GLY A 51 13.99 -0.28 -13.73
C GLY A 51 13.31 0.09 -15.05
N LYS A 52 12.40 1.07 -15.04
CA LYS A 52 11.94 1.71 -16.28
C LYS A 52 12.27 3.19 -16.21
N SER A 53 13.16 3.64 -17.07
CA SER A 53 13.37 5.08 -17.32
C SER A 53 12.38 5.50 -18.40
N THR A 54 11.47 6.41 -18.07
CA THR A 54 10.57 7.02 -19.05
C THR A 54 10.97 8.46 -19.27
N THR A 55 11.02 8.91 -20.52
CA THR A 55 11.23 10.32 -20.89
C THR A 55 10.21 11.26 -20.23
N GLN A 56 9.03 10.75 -19.85
CA GLN A 56 7.95 11.47 -19.18
C GLN A 56 8.14 11.68 -17.66
N SER A 57 9.12 11.06 -17.01
CA SER A 57 9.39 11.25 -15.55
C SER A 57 10.53 12.24 -15.26
N TYR A 58 10.89 13.11 -16.22
CA TYR A 58 12.00 14.06 -16.08
C TYR A 58 13.33 13.39 -15.69
N ARG A 59 13.58 12.15 -16.15
CA ARG A 59 14.76 11.32 -15.81
C ARG A 59 14.84 10.85 -14.35
N THR A 60 13.77 10.95 -13.55
CA THR A 60 13.73 10.27 -12.26
C THR A 60 13.53 8.76 -12.50
N PRO A 61 14.46 7.89 -12.10
CA PRO A 61 14.32 6.46 -12.32
C PRO A 61 13.14 5.91 -11.50
N ILE A 62 12.21 5.23 -12.17
CA ILE A 62 11.13 4.50 -11.50
C ILE A 62 11.54 3.04 -11.44
N TYR A 63 11.60 2.52 -10.22
CA TYR A 63 11.88 1.12 -9.95
C TYR A 63 10.58 0.40 -9.66
N PHE A 64 10.40 -0.71 -10.35
CA PHE A 64 9.37 -1.68 -10.13
C PHE A 64 9.97 -2.91 -9.48
N VAL A 65 9.32 -3.45 -8.47
CA VAL A 65 9.63 -4.80 -7.99
C VAL A 65 8.43 -5.67 -8.34
N ASP A 66 8.65 -6.93 -8.69
CA ASP A 66 7.61 -7.93 -8.84
C ASP A 66 7.82 -9.05 -7.83
N LEU A 67 6.73 -9.56 -7.26
CA LEU A 67 6.73 -10.77 -6.41
C LEU A 67 6.21 -11.94 -7.23
N THR A 68 7.04 -12.94 -7.51
CA THR A 68 6.65 -14.11 -8.31
C THR A 68 7.16 -15.40 -7.66
N LEU A 69 6.74 -16.56 -8.18
CA LEU A 69 7.46 -17.80 -7.90
C LEU A 69 8.84 -17.77 -8.57
N ARG A 70 9.76 -18.59 -8.05
CA ARG A 70 11.06 -18.84 -8.67
C ARG A 70 10.89 -19.35 -10.10
N ASP A 71 11.77 -18.90 -10.98
CA ASP A 71 11.76 -19.29 -12.38
C ASP A 71 11.79 -20.82 -12.54
N GLY A 72 10.95 -21.33 -13.44
CA GLY A 72 10.87 -22.76 -13.74
C GLY A 72 10.10 -23.60 -12.72
N VAL A 73 9.43 -22.99 -11.73
CA VAL A 73 8.57 -23.68 -10.77
C VAL A 73 7.11 -23.37 -11.06
N THR A 74 6.29 -24.40 -11.28
CA THR A 74 4.84 -24.22 -11.43
C THR A 74 4.18 -24.00 -10.07
N LEU A 75 3.01 -23.35 -10.04
CA LEU A 75 2.28 -23.13 -8.79
C LEU A 75 1.92 -24.44 -8.10
N LYS A 76 1.55 -25.47 -8.89
CA LYS A 76 1.21 -26.79 -8.38
C LYS A 76 2.42 -27.47 -7.71
N GLU A 77 3.58 -27.42 -8.33
CA GLU A 77 4.82 -27.94 -7.75
C GLU A 77 5.19 -27.16 -6.49
N ALA A 78 5.15 -25.83 -6.54
CA ALA A 78 5.44 -24.97 -5.39
C ALA A 78 4.57 -25.30 -4.17
N VAL A 79 3.27 -25.54 -4.36
CA VAL A 79 2.36 -25.91 -3.26
C VAL A 79 2.66 -27.31 -2.73
N SER A 80 2.95 -28.26 -3.62
CA SER A 80 3.34 -29.62 -3.22
C SER A 80 4.63 -29.63 -2.40
N ASP A 81 5.64 -28.90 -2.86
CA ASP A 81 6.93 -28.78 -2.19
C ASP A 81 6.80 -28.04 -0.86
N ALA A 82 6.00 -26.96 -0.82
CA ALA A 82 5.72 -26.24 0.41
C ALA A 82 5.09 -27.13 1.48
N GLN A 83 4.21 -28.06 1.10
CA GLN A 83 3.63 -29.04 2.02
C GLN A 83 4.66 -30.04 2.55
N ALA A 84 5.62 -30.46 1.72
CA ALA A 84 6.70 -31.35 2.15
C ALA A 84 7.65 -30.65 3.13
N ILE A 85 8.03 -29.41 2.83
CA ILE A 85 8.89 -28.58 3.69
C ILE A 85 8.21 -28.31 5.03
N ASP A 86 6.93 -27.99 5.04
CA ASP A 86 6.17 -27.75 6.28
C ASP A 86 6.18 -28.98 7.20
N ASN A 87 5.99 -30.18 6.63
CA ASN A 87 6.07 -31.42 7.41
C ASN A 87 7.47 -31.65 8.00
N GLU A 88 8.53 -31.41 7.22
CA GLU A 88 9.92 -31.51 7.68
C GLU A 88 10.20 -30.51 8.82
N LEU A 89 9.72 -29.27 8.67
CA LEU A 89 9.85 -28.25 9.71
C LEU A 89 9.15 -28.66 11.01
N ILE A 90 7.95 -29.23 10.93
CA ILE A 90 7.23 -29.76 12.09
C ILE A 90 8.02 -30.88 12.77
N GLU A 91 8.62 -31.79 11.99
CA GLU A 91 9.48 -32.86 12.52
C GLU A 91 10.72 -32.31 13.25
N HIS A 92 11.26 -31.19 12.78
CA HIS A 92 12.36 -30.47 13.45
C HIS A 92 11.90 -29.60 14.63
N GLY A 93 10.59 -29.55 14.93
CA GLY A 93 10.03 -28.82 16.05
C GLY A 93 9.72 -27.35 15.77
N PHE A 94 9.68 -26.93 14.50
CA PHE A 94 9.19 -25.60 14.15
C PHE A 94 7.67 -25.52 14.35
N ASN A 95 7.23 -24.51 15.10
CA ASN A 95 5.82 -24.23 15.32
C ASN A 95 5.47 -22.89 14.67
N GLN A 96 5.12 -22.94 13.38
CA GLN A 96 4.74 -21.76 12.60
C GLN A 96 3.51 -21.06 13.17
N ALA A 97 2.53 -21.82 13.69
CA ALA A 97 1.31 -21.26 14.27
C ALA A 97 1.59 -20.45 15.55
N ALA A 98 2.46 -20.96 16.42
CA ALA A 98 2.88 -20.25 17.63
C ALA A 98 3.69 -18.98 17.30
N LEU A 99 4.55 -19.05 16.27
CA LEU A 99 5.27 -17.88 15.78
C LEU A 99 4.31 -16.80 15.26
N GLU A 100 3.28 -17.21 14.51
CA GLU A 100 2.28 -16.28 13.99
C GLU A 100 1.44 -15.64 15.11
N GLU A 101 1.06 -16.41 16.14
CA GLU A 101 0.37 -15.87 17.31
C GLU A 101 1.22 -14.85 18.05
N ALA A 102 2.50 -15.17 18.31
CA ALA A 102 3.44 -14.23 18.93
C ALA A 102 3.63 -12.97 18.07
N ALA A 103 3.68 -13.10 16.74
CA ALA A 103 3.78 -11.97 15.83
C ALA A 103 2.50 -11.10 15.84
N LYS A 104 1.30 -11.70 15.91
CA LYS A 104 0.03 -10.98 16.02
C LYS A 104 -0.05 -10.19 17.33
N GLN A 105 0.34 -10.79 18.45
CA GLN A 105 0.42 -10.11 19.74
C GLN A 105 1.42 -8.95 19.68
N GLY A 106 2.63 -9.20 19.18
CA GLY A 106 3.64 -8.16 19.00
C GLY A 106 3.20 -7.03 18.06
N TYR A 107 2.39 -7.31 17.03
CA TYR A 107 1.83 -6.28 16.16
C TYR A 107 0.82 -5.39 16.90
N VAL A 108 -0.06 -5.96 17.71
CA VAL A 108 -1.00 -5.20 18.56
C VAL A 108 -0.23 -4.32 19.54
N ASP A 109 0.82 -4.87 20.16
CA ASP A 109 1.65 -4.15 21.13
C ASP A 109 2.54 -3.08 20.48
N SER A 110 2.92 -3.26 19.20
CA SER A 110 3.73 -2.33 18.42
C SER A 110 2.91 -1.26 17.69
N CYS A 111 1.58 -1.26 17.86
CA CYS A 111 0.72 -0.22 17.33
C CYS A 111 0.95 1.07 18.13
N PHE A 112 2.13 1.67 17.94
CA PHE A 112 2.43 3.03 18.37
C PHE A 112 1.33 3.93 17.80
N GLU A 113 0.75 4.76 18.66
CA GLU A 113 -0.25 5.77 18.31
C GLU A 113 0.11 6.37 16.95
N ILE A 114 -0.70 6.10 15.92
CA ILE A 114 -0.63 6.85 14.66
C ILE A 114 -1.12 8.23 15.06
N ASP A 115 -0.18 9.06 15.48
CA ASP A 115 -0.45 10.39 16.01
C ASP A 115 -1.29 11.13 14.97
N SER A 116 -2.33 11.81 15.43
CA SER A 116 -3.27 12.53 14.57
C SER A 116 -2.59 13.54 13.64
N ASP A 117 -1.35 13.90 13.96
CA ASP A 117 -0.46 14.77 13.18
C ASP A 117 -0.16 14.23 11.78
N GLY A 118 -0.07 12.91 11.59
CA GLY A 118 0.14 12.32 10.25
C GLY A 118 -1.09 12.44 9.33
N LEU A 119 -2.29 12.56 9.91
CA LEU A 119 -3.52 12.80 9.16
C LEU A 119 -3.68 14.28 8.80
N LEU A 120 -3.19 15.18 9.65
CA LEU A 120 -3.20 16.62 9.43
C LEU A 120 -2.23 17.03 8.31
N ASP A 121 -1.04 16.42 8.27
CA ASP A 121 -0.03 16.65 7.22
C ASP A 121 -0.55 16.26 5.82
N VAL A 122 -1.30 15.15 5.73
CA VAL A 122 -2.01 14.75 4.51
C VAL A 122 -3.10 15.76 4.14
N ALA A 123 -3.87 16.26 5.12
CA ALA A 123 -4.92 17.24 4.86
C ALA A 123 -4.34 18.58 4.34
N GLU A 124 -3.19 19.02 4.84
CA GLU A 124 -2.50 20.22 4.38
C GLU A 124 -1.98 20.09 2.94
N GLU A 125 -1.56 18.89 2.50
CA GLU A 125 -1.14 18.63 1.12
C GLU A 125 -2.31 18.79 0.11
N PHE A 126 -3.52 18.38 0.50
CA PHE A 126 -4.72 18.51 -0.34
C PHE A 126 -5.47 19.84 -0.18
N TYR A 127 -5.23 20.56 0.93
CA TYR A 127 -5.81 21.87 1.22
C TYR A 127 -4.73 22.82 1.76
N PRO A 128 -3.80 23.30 0.91
CA PRO A 128 -2.83 24.30 1.32
C PRO A 128 -3.58 25.55 1.78
N MET A 129 -3.49 25.87 3.07
CA MET A 129 -3.95 27.14 3.59
C MET A 129 -3.03 28.21 3.01
N ASN A 130 -3.54 28.98 2.04
CA ASN A 130 -2.86 30.16 1.55
C ASN A 130 -2.84 31.21 2.68
N THR A 131 -1.88 31.11 3.61
CA THR A 131 -1.48 32.23 4.44
C THR A 131 -0.69 33.19 3.57
N ASP A 132 -1.42 33.99 2.78
CA ASP A 132 -0.90 35.25 2.31
C ASP A 132 -0.57 36.09 3.55
N GLN A 133 0.72 36.28 3.78
CA GLN A 133 1.23 37.21 4.78
C GLN A 133 0.66 38.61 4.50
N SER A 134 -0.37 38.96 5.27
CA SER A 134 -0.71 40.34 5.57
C SER A 134 -0.55 40.50 7.06
N ASP A 135 0.59 41.02 7.48
CA ASP A 135 0.77 41.57 8.82
C ASP A 135 -0.39 42.50 9.15
N SER A 136 -1.27 42.10 10.06
CA SER A 136 -2.05 42.98 10.93
C SER A 136 -2.72 42.16 12.03
N GLN A 137 -2.37 42.52 13.26
CA GLN A 137 -2.93 42.09 14.54
C GLN A 137 -4.46 41.98 14.54
N ILE A 138 -5.02 41.05 15.35
CA ILE A 138 -6.17 41.18 16.27
C ILE A 138 -6.51 39.74 16.73
N GLN A 139 -6.10 39.33 17.93
CA GLN A 139 -6.83 39.40 19.21
C GLN A 139 -7.71 38.17 19.45
N SER A 140 -7.41 37.49 20.57
CA SER A 140 -8.09 36.32 21.11
C SER A 140 -9.59 36.52 21.30
N THR A 141 -10.40 35.59 20.79
CA THR A 141 -11.67 35.18 21.43
C THR A 141 -11.99 33.73 21.08
N ASN A 142 -12.03 32.88 22.11
CA ASN A 142 -12.86 31.67 22.10
C ASN A 142 -14.30 32.07 21.78
N ASP A 143 -14.94 31.47 20.77
CA ASP A 143 -16.25 30.84 20.91
C ASP A 143 -16.82 30.28 19.58
N HIS A 144 -17.43 29.10 19.71
CA HIS A 144 -18.63 28.61 19.03
C HIS A 144 -18.69 28.35 17.51
N LEU A 145 -18.81 27.04 17.23
CA LEU A 145 -19.59 26.38 16.16
C LEU A 145 -20.52 27.31 15.36
N SER A 146 -20.19 27.54 14.09
CA SER A 146 -21.11 28.13 13.10
C SER A 146 -21.03 27.36 11.79
N THR A 147 -22.09 26.64 11.50
CA THR A 147 -22.37 25.92 10.25
C THR A 147 -22.22 26.88 9.06
N HIS A 148 -21.15 26.76 8.29
CA HIS A 148 -20.96 27.58 7.10
C HIS A 148 -21.94 27.15 5.99
N ASP A 149 -22.56 28.19 5.44
CA ASP A 149 -23.78 28.25 4.68
C ASP A 149 -23.64 27.64 3.25
N VAL A 150 -24.20 26.44 3.08
CA VAL A 150 -24.22 25.67 1.81
C VAL A 150 -24.77 26.49 0.63
N THR A 151 -25.60 27.50 0.91
CA THR A 151 -26.22 28.37 -0.09
C THR A 151 -25.20 29.23 -0.86
N SER A 152 -24.04 29.52 -0.25
CA SER A 152 -22.99 30.30 -0.89
C SER A 152 -22.24 29.51 -1.96
N ILE A 153 -22.11 28.18 -1.75
CA ILE A 153 -21.43 27.27 -2.67
C ILE A 153 -22.28 27.04 -3.93
N GLU A 154 -23.60 26.84 -3.79
CA GLU A 154 -24.49 26.66 -4.94
C GLU A 154 -24.51 27.86 -5.89
N ARG A 155 -24.45 29.09 -5.34
CA ARG A 155 -24.43 30.31 -6.14
C ARG A 155 -23.12 30.44 -6.95
N GLY A 156 -21.99 30.02 -6.39
CA GLY A 156 -20.70 30.01 -7.08
C GLY A 156 -20.61 29.01 -8.23
N LEU A 157 -21.18 27.80 -8.06
CA LEU A 157 -21.21 26.79 -9.13
C LEU A 157 -22.08 27.21 -10.32
N ARG A 158 -23.22 27.88 -10.08
CA ARG A 158 -24.12 28.34 -11.15
C ARG A 158 -23.52 29.43 -12.04
N GLN A 159 -22.59 30.24 -11.52
CA GLN A 159 -21.94 31.30 -12.29
C GLN A 159 -20.76 30.77 -13.12
N SER A 160 -20.23 29.59 -12.78
CA SER A 160 -19.00 29.03 -13.35
C SER A 160 -19.22 28.11 -14.57
N VAL A 161 -20.46 27.91 -15.04
CA VAL A 161 -20.75 27.04 -16.19
C VAL A 161 -21.18 27.87 -17.40
N THR A 162 -20.26 28.10 -18.32
CA THR A 162 -20.58 28.47 -19.71
C THR A 162 -20.78 27.20 -20.54
N VAL A 163 -21.90 27.13 -21.25
CA VAL A 163 -22.21 26.05 -22.20
C VAL A 163 -21.26 26.19 -23.40
N VAL A 164 -20.50 25.13 -23.68
CA VAL A 164 -19.75 24.99 -24.93
C VAL A 164 -20.73 24.48 -25.99
N SER A 165 -20.93 25.29 -27.04
CA SER A 165 -21.63 24.91 -28.28
C SER A 165 -20.64 24.46 -29.34
#